data_AF-A0A9D8J256-F1
#
_entry.id   AF-A0A9D8J256-F1
#
_cell.length_a   1.000
_cell.length_b   1.000
_cell.length_c   1.000
_cell.angle_alpha   90.00
_cell.angle_beta   90.00
_cell.angle_gamma   90.00
#
_symmetry.space_group_name_H-M   'P 1'
#
loop_
_entity.id
_entity.type
_entity.pdbx_description
1 polymer ?
#
loop_
_entity_poly.entity_id
_entity_poly.type
_entity_poly.pdbx_seq_one_letter_code
_entity_poly.pdbx_strand_id
1 'polypeptide(L)'
;MRVRAEVLSVRADPQGCVDLGAALTLLGDLGIRSVMVEGGAQIISQFLRTGLVDYCVITVSPRLIGGVRAVDGLQQDAGGTPVGLRACRYQALESDLIAFGAFGDVG
;
A
#
# COMPACT_ATOMS: atom_id res chain seq x y z
N MET A 1 -20.48 -4.33 -19.05
CA MET A 1 -19.96 -3.10 -18.42
C MET A 1 -18.55 -2.87 -18.96
N ARG A 2 -18.32 -1.82 -19.76
CA ARG A 2 -16.96 -1.50 -20.25
C ARG A 2 -16.27 -0.68 -19.17
N VAL A 3 -15.24 -1.24 -18.53
CA VAL A 3 -14.34 -0.45 -17.68
C VAL A 3 -13.49 0.38 -18.65
N ARG A 4 -13.63 1.71 -18.60
CA ARG A 4 -12.68 2.61 -19.27
C ARG A 4 -11.55 2.85 -18.29
N ALA A 5 -10.36 2.38 -18.63
CA ALA A 5 -9.13 2.78 -17.96
C ALA A 5 -8.54 3.97 -18.72
N GLU A 6 -8.10 4.99 -17.99
CA GLU A 6 -7.34 6.12 -18.52
C GLU A 6 -5.88 5.95 -18.09
N VAL A 7 -4.95 6.14 -19.02
CA VAL A 7 -3.51 6.03 -18.75
C VAL A 7 -2.95 7.44 -18.63
N LEU A 8 -2.45 7.77 -17.45
CA LEU A 8 -1.77 9.03 -17.20
C LEU A 8 -0.26 8.82 -17.24
N SER A 9 0.45 9.74 -17.91
CA SER A 9 1.91 9.74 -17.92
C SER A 9 2.45 10.62 -16.81
N VAL A 10 3.43 10.12 -16.08
CA VAL A 10 4.11 10.85 -15.00
C VAL A 10 5.62 10.69 -15.17
N ARG A 11 6.38 11.58 -14.54
CA ARG A 11 7.85 11.46 -14.57
C ARG A 11 8.31 10.16 -13.91
N ALA A 12 9.41 9.62 -14.43
CA ALA A 12 10.08 8.50 -13.77
C ALA A 12 10.85 8.97 -12.54
N ASP A 13 11.02 8.08 -11.57
CA ASP A 13 11.96 8.22 -10.47
C ASP A 13 13.41 7.92 -10.95
N PRO A 14 14.45 8.13 -10.11
CA PRO A 14 15.83 7.84 -10.47
C PRO A 14 16.11 6.36 -10.82
N GLN A 15 15.23 5.44 -10.44
CA GLN A 15 15.31 4.01 -10.72
C GLN A 15 14.56 3.63 -12.01
N GLY A 16 14.01 4.61 -12.74
CA GLY A 16 13.24 4.39 -13.96
C GLY A 16 11.83 3.85 -13.71
N CYS A 17 11.36 3.86 -12.46
CA CYS A 17 10.02 3.48 -12.08
C CYS A 17 9.09 4.70 -12.05
N VAL A 18 7.79 4.48 -11.84
CA VAL A 18 6.82 5.57 -11.66
C VAL A 18 7.18 6.37 -10.40
N ASP A 19 7.36 7.69 -10.53
CA ASP A 19 7.46 8.56 -9.36
C ASP A 19 6.09 8.68 -8.68
N LEU A 20 5.93 7.98 -7.56
CA LEU A 20 4.66 7.91 -6.83
C LEU A 20 4.20 9.28 -6.30
N GLY A 21 5.13 10.15 -5.89
CA GLY A 21 4.79 11.49 -5.42
C GLY A 21 4.21 12.36 -6.53
N ALA A 22 4.84 12.31 -7.71
CA ALA A 22 4.32 12.97 -8.91
C ALA A 22 2.97 12.38 -9.36
N ALA A 23 2.81 11.06 -9.29
CA ALA A 23 1.55 10.39 -9.62
C ALA A 23 0.40 10.81 -8.69
N LEU A 24 0.62 10.81 -7.38
CA LEU A 24 -0.40 11.25 -6.41
C LEU A 24 -0.72 12.74 -6.55
N THR A 25 0.27 13.57 -6.87
CA THR A 25 0.03 15.00 -7.17
C THR A 25 -0.87 15.17 -8.38
N LEU A 26 -0.57 14.48 -9.49
CA LEU A 26 -1.38 14.53 -10.70
C LEU A 26 -2.83 14.06 -10.46
N LEU A 27 -3.01 12.98 -9.71
CA LEU A 27 -4.35 12.51 -9.34
C LEU A 27 -5.08 13.55 -8.47
N GLY A 28 -4.36 14.20 -7.56
CA GLY A 28 -4.87 15.30 -6.75
C GLY A 28 -5.36 16.49 -7.59
N ASP A 29 -4.62 16.87 -8.64
CA ASP A 29 -4.99 17.94 -9.58
C ASP A 29 -6.24 17.59 -10.39
N LEU A 30 -6.50 16.30 -10.62
CA LEU A 30 -7.74 15.78 -11.21
C LEU A 30 -8.91 15.70 -10.21
N GLY A 31 -8.72 16.15 -8.96
CA GLY A 31 -9.72 16.13 -7.91
C GLY A 31 -9.87 14.80 -7.17
N ILE A 32 -8.99 13.82 -7.42
CA ILE A 32 -9.00 12.54 -6.71
C ILE A 32 -8.36 12.74 -5.34
N ARG A 33 -9.12 12.46 -4.27
CA ARG A 33 -8.70 12.71 -2.88
C ARG A 33 -8.29 11.47 -2.10
N SER A 34 -8.66 10.29 -2.60
CA SER A 34 -8.30 9.00 -2.01
C SER A 34 -8.07 7.98 -3.12
N VAL A 35 -7.02 7.18 -2.98
CA VAL A 35 -6.68 6.11 -3.92
C VAL A 35 -6.61 4.81 -3.16
N MET A 36 -7.28 3.77 -3.67
CA MET A 36 -7.03 2.41 -3.22
C MET A 36 -5.90 1.82 -4.07
N VAL A 37 -4.78 1.55 -3.42
CA VAL A 37 -3.61 0.95 -4.09
C VAL A 37 -3.75 -0.56 -4.01
N GLU A 38 -4.00 -1.17 -5.16
CA GLU A 38 -3.98 -2.62 -5.34
C GLU A 38 -2.81 -3.00 -6.24
N GLY A 39 -2.15 -4.11 -5.95
CA GLY A 39 -1.04 -4.58 -6.76
C GLY A 39 -0.26 -5.72 -6.12
N GLY A 40 0.75 -6.20 -6.84
CA GLY A 40 1.69 -7.17 -6.29
C GLY A 40 2.65 -6.55 -5.26
N ALA A 41 3.48 -7.41 -4.67
CA ALA A 41 4.42 -7.05 -3.60
C ALA A 41 5.30 -5.83 -3.94
N GLN A 42 5.70 -5.66 -5.22
CA GLN A 42 6.54 -4.52 -5.63
C GLN A 42 5.84 -3.17 -5.43
N ILE A 43 4.61 -3.02 -5.91
CA ILE A 43 3.85 -1.76 -5.80
C ILE A 43 3.57 -1.46 -4.34
N ILE A 44 3.04 -2.44 -3.60
CA ILE A 44 2.73 -2.30 -2.17
C ILE A 44 3.99 -1.91 -1.39
N SER A 45 5.12 -2.58 -1.63
CA SER A 45 6.37 -2.26 -0.93
C SER A 45 6.91 -0.88 -1.29
N GLN A 46 6.74 -0.41 -2.52
CA GLN A 46 7.17 0.93 -2.92
C GLN A 46 6.38 2.01 -2.15
N PHE A 47 5.05 1.89 -2.07
CA PHE A 47 4.21 2.80 -1.30
C PHE A 47 4.56 2.81 0.20
N LEU A 48 4.78 1.62 0.78
CA LEU A 48 5.15 1.50 2.19
C LEU A 48 6.51 2.14 2.49
N ARG A 49 7.52 1.93 1.62
CA ARG A 49 8.87 2.51 1.81
C ARG A 49 8.94 4.02 1.58
N THR A 50 8.05 4.59 0.77
CA THR A 50 8.01 6.04 0.51
C THR A 50 7.20 6.81 1.56
N GLY A 51 6.58 6.13 2.53
CA GLY A 51 5.76 6.76 3.56
C GLY A 51 4.48 7.41 3.02
N LEU A 52 4.00 6.97 1.86
CA LEU A 52 2.81 7.53 1.17
C LEU A 52 1.52 6.80 1.52
N VAL A 53 1.52 6.02 2.61
CA VAL A 53 0.38 5.21 3.04
C VAL A 53 -0.24 5.79 4.28
N ASP A 54 -1.50 6.24 4.16
CA ASP A 54 -2.27 6.76 5.29
C ASP A 54 -3.06 5.68 6.03
N TYR A 55 -3.48 4.64 5.31
CA TYR A 55 -4.41 3.62 5.78
C TYR A 55 -4.13 2.27 5.11
N CYS A 56 -4.24 1.17 5.85
CA CYS A 56 -4.17 -0.16 5.26
C CYS A 56 -5.36 -1.03 5.64
N VAL A 57 -5.66 -1.96 4.73
CA VAL A 57 -6.58 -3.08 4.94
C VAL A 57 -5.81 -4.35 4.62
N ILE A 58 -5.66 -5.22 5.62
CA ILE A 58 -4.91 -6.47 5.55
C ILE A 58 -5.90 -7.61 5.68
N THR A 59 -6.02 -8.43 4.65
CA THR A 59 -6.84 -9.65 4.68
C THR A 59 -5.96 -10.86 4.95
N VAL A 60 -6.26 -11.57 6.02
CA VAL A 60 -5.62 -12.83 6.40
C VAL A 60 -6.61 -13.95 6.13
N SER A 61 -6.23 -14.86 5.22
CA SER A 61 -7.05 -16.01 4.86
C SER A 61 -6.45 -17.31 5.43
N PRO A 62 -7.27 -18.25 5.95
CA PRO A 62 -6.79 -19.51 6.51
C PRO A 62 -6.44 -20.53 5.42
N ARG A 63 -5.62 -20.12 4.45
CA ARG A 63 -5.17 -20.92 3.31
C ARG A 63 -3.65 -21.04 3.33
N LEU A 64 -3.15 -22.27 3.23
CA LEU A 64 -1.72 -22.56 3.18
C LEU A 64 -1.27 -22.69 1.72
N ILE A 65 -0.56 -21.68 1.21
CA ILE A 65 -0.19 -21.58 -0.21
C ILE A 65 1.33 -21.62 -0.47
N GLY A 66 2.15 -21.73 0.57
CA GLY A 66 3.62 -21.71 0.48
C GLY A 66 4.23 -20.30 0.54
N GLY A 67 5.50 -20.17 0.14
CA GLY A 67 6.35 -19.00 0.40
C GLY A 67 6.20 -17.85 -0.61
N VAL A 68 5.11 -17.09 -0.53
CA VAL A 68 4.97 -15.82 -1.25
C VAL A 68 5.19 -14.66 -0.28
N ARG A 69 6.21 -13.83 -0.53
CA ARG A 69 6.43 -12.60 0.24
C ARG A 69 5.46 -11.53 -0.23
N ALA A 70 4.58 -11.08 0.67
CA ALA A 70 3.60 -10.02 0.39
C ALA A 70 4.25 -8.63 0.30
N VAL A 71 5.35 -8.42 1.03
CA VAL A 71 6.10 -7.15 1.12
C VAL A 71 7.60 -7.43 1.20
N ASP A 72 8.42 -6.49 0.74
CA ASP A 72 9.88 -6.60 0.73
C ASP A 72 10.57 -5.29 1.13
N GLY A 73 11.73 -5.42 1.80
CA GLY A 73 12.58 -4.27 2.15
C GLY A 73 11.95 -3.24 3.09
N LEU A 74 11.03 -3.64 3.98
CA LEU A 74 10.40 -2.73 4.95
C LEU A 74 11.27 -2.40 6.17
N GLN A 75 12.39 -3.08 6.38
CA GLN A 75 13.37 -2.70 7.39
C GLN A 75 14.27 -1.60 6.83
N GLN A 76 13.94 -0.35 7.15
CA GLN A 76 14.92 0.72 7.12
C GLN A 76 15.57 0.76 8.51
N ASP A 77 16.91 0.74 8.50
CA ASP A 77 17.88 0.88 9.59
C ASP A 77 17.77 0.04 10.89
N ALA A 78 18.93 -0.32 11.45
CA ALA A 78 19.10 -1.12 12.68
C ALA A 78 18.55 -0.46 13.97
N GLY A 79 17.79 0.63 13.84
CA GLY A 79 17.11 1.36 14.91
C GLY A 79 15.74 1.95 14.49
N GLY A 80 15.17 1.54 13.35
CA GLY A 80 13.88 2.04 12.86
C GLY A 80 12.70 1.61 13.73
N THR A 81 11.83 2.57 14.07
CA THR A 81 10.58 2.30 14.80
C THR A 81 9.71 1.31 14.01
N PRO A 82 9.13 0.28 14.64
CA PRO A 82 8.15 -0.57 13.98
C PRO A 82 7.00 0.27 13.42
N VAL A 83 6.68 0.08 12.15
CA VAL A 83 5.48 0.62 11.51
C VAL A 83 4.37 -0.42 11.51
N GLY A 84 3.12 0.03 11.65
CA GLY A 84 1.97 -0.85 11.74
C GLY A 84 0.64 -0.09 11.62
N LEU A 85 -0.43 -0.76 12.06
CA LEU A 85 -1.77 -0.17 12.08
C LEU A 85 -2.05 0.49 13.43
N ARG A 86 -2.23 1.82 13.41
CA ARG A 86 -2.76 2.61 14.53
C ARG A 86 -4.27 2.50 14.59
N ALA A 87 -4.81 2.48 15.81
CA ALA A 87 -6.23 2.27 16.07
C ALA A 87 -6.79 1.05 15.31
N CYS A 88 -5.97 0.00 15.22
CA CYS A 88 -6.27 -1.20 14.46
C CYS A 88 -7.60 -1.80 14.90
N ARG A 89 -8.50 -1.96 13.93
CA ARG A 89 -9.74 -2.72 14.08
C ARG A 89 -9.61 -3.98 13.26
N TYR A 90 -10.36 -4.99 13.67
CA TYR A 90 -10.43 -6.24 12.93
C TYR A 90 -11.87 -6.73 12.87
N GLN A 91 -12.19 -7.41 11.78
CA GLN A 91 -13.48 -8.04 11.57
C GLN A 91 -13.28 -9.36 10.84
N ALA A 92 -13.97 -10.40 11.31
CA ALA A 92 -14.10 -11.64 10.55
C ALA A 92 -15.14 -11.44 9.43
N LEU A 93 -14.78 -11.84 8.21
CA LEU A 93 -15.69 -11.91 7.07
C LEU A 93 -15.57 -13.30 6.46
N GLU A 94 -16.64 -14.08 6.58
CA GLU A 94 -16.65 -15.51 6.25
C GLU A 94 -15.51 -16.25 6.98
N SER A 95 -14.52 -16.77 6.25
CA SER A 95 -13.36 -17.46 6.79
C SER A 95 -12.13 -16.56 6.96
N ASP A 96 -12.18 -15.32 6.46
CA ASP A 96 -11.05 -14.41 6.46
C ASP A 96 -11.12 -13.43 7.64
N LEU A 97 -9.97 -13.00 8.12
CA LEU A 97 -9.82 -11.91 9.09
C LEU A 97 -9.34 -10.66 8.36
N ILE A 98 -10.07 -9.56 8.48
CA ILE A 98 -9.69 -8.27 7.91
C ILE A 98 -9.23 -7.38 9.05
N ALA A 99 -7.95 -6.99 9.07
CA ALA A 99 -7.38 -5.99 9.97
C ALA A 99 -7.19 -4.67 9.23
N PHE A 100 -7.61 -3.55 9.81
CA PHE A 100 -7.57 -2.26 9.15
C PHE A 100 -7.37 -1.09 10.12
N GLY A 101 -6.75 -0.03 9.64
CA GLY A 101 -6.49 1.16 10.44
C GLY A 101 -5.53 2.13 9.76
N ALA A 102 -5.27 3.25 10.42
CA ALA A 102 -4.30 4.23 9.95
C ALA A 102 -2.88 3.61 9.98
N PHE A 103 -2.05 3.90 8.99
CA PHE A 103 -0.70 3.35 8.89
C PHE A 103 0.37 4.31 9.43
N GLY A 104 1.44 3.77 10.00
CA GLY A 104 2.66 4.47 10.41
C GLY A 104 3.20 3.95 11.72
N ASP A 105 3.98 4.75 12.44
CA ASP A 105 4.68 4.31 13.66
C ASP A 105 3.71 3.80 14.73
N VAL A 106 4.06 2.65 15.33
CA VAL A 106 3.28 1.98 16.39
C VAL A 106 4.08 1.84 17.69
N GLY A 107 4.99 2.78 17.95
CA GLY A 107 5.79 2.85 19.17
C GLY A 107 4.99 2.69 20.46
#